data_AF-A0A7M1TBP8-F1
#
_entry.id   AF-A0A7M1TBP8-F1
#
_cell.length_a   1.000
_cell.length_b   1.000
_cell.length_c   1.000
_cell.angle_alpha   90.00
_cell.angle_beta   90.00
_cell.angle_gamma   90.00
#
_symmetry.space_group_name_H-M   'P 1'
#
loop_
_entity.id
_entity.type
_entity.pdbx_description
1 polymer ?
#
loop_
_entity_poly.entity_id
_entity_poly.type
_entity_poly.pdbx_seq_one_letter_code
_entity_poly.pdbx_strand_id
1 'polypeptide(L)' 'MIGRIIPKNAVLVTCIASIGLNAINKVECATNQQINAIICKDKIAYYEFIYYCIVNSENRLKNLAGHTAVPIINKK' A
#
# COMPACT_ATOMS: atom_id res chain seq x y z
N MET A 1 -18.50 -11.14 -2.77
CA MET A 1 -17.20 -10.73 -2.20
C MET A 1 -17.45 -9.48 -1.37
N ILE A 2 -17.49 -9.59 -0.05
CA ILE A 2 -17.62 -8.41 0.81
C ILE A 2 -16.20 -7.82 0.90
N GLY A 3 -15.90 -6.87 0.03
CA GLY A 3 -14.63 -6.14 0.07
C GLY A 3 -14.53 -5.41 1.41
N ARG A 4 -13.37 -5.51 2.09
CA ARG A 4 -13.13 -4.72 3.29
C ARG A 4 -13.18 -3.25 2.90
N ILE A 5 -14.11 -2.50 3.47
CA ILE A 5 -14.22 -1.07 3.25
C ILE A 5 -12.97 -0.39 3.83
N ILE A 6 -12.30 0.40 3.01
CA ILE A 6 -11.13 1.19 3.38
C ILE A 6 -11.60 2.64 3.56
N PRO A 7 -11.44 3.20 4.78
CA PRO A 7 -11.85 4.58 5.05
C PRO A 7 -10.96 5.55 4.27
N LYS A 8 -11.47 6.78 4.08
CA LYS A 8 -10.70 7.89 3.51
C LYS A 8 -9.36 8.08 4.24
N ASN A 9 -8.35 8.57 3.51
CA ASN A 9 -7.00 8.88 4.00
C ASN A 9 -6.18 7.65 4.45
N ALA A 10 -6.47 6.48 3.90
CA ALA A 10 -5.58 5.32 4.00
C ALA A 10 -4.50 5.38 2.92
N VAL A 11 -3.34 4.79 3.21
CA VAL A 11 -2.26 4.63 2.24
C VAL A 11 -2.43 3.29 1.53
N LEU A 12 -2.64 3.33 0.22
CA LEU A 12 -2.74 2.18 -0.66
C LEU A 12 -1.35 1.85 -1.20
N VAL A 13 -0.93 0.60 -0.98
CA VAL A 13 0.39 0.10 -1.33
C VAL A 13 0.24 -1.04 -2.32
N THR A 14 0.82 -0.88 -3.51
CA THR A 14 0.83 -1.91 -4.55
C THR A 14 2.06 -2.80 -4.36
N CYS A 15 1.83 -4.10 -4.13
CA CYS A 15 2.89 -5.06 -3.82
C CYS A 15 3.07 -6.16 -4.88
N ILE A 16 2.30 -6.12 -5.98
CA ILE A 16 2.28 -7.14 -7.04
C ILE A 16 2.29 -6.44 -8.40
N ALA A 17 3.21 -6.85 -9.29
CA ALA A 17 3.40 -6.37 -10.67
C ALA A 17 3.73 -4.88 -10.84
N SER A 18 3.01 -3.97 -10.16
CA SER A 18 3.20 -2.52 -10.18
C SER A 18 3.74 -2.01 -8.85
N ILE A 19 4.82 -2.61 -8.33
CA ILE A 19 5.41 -2.24 -7.04
C ILE A 19 5.84 -0.78 -7.06
N GLY A 20 5.35 0.00 -6.09
CA GLY A 20 5.69 1.42 -5.94
C GLY A 20 4.62 2.39 -6.46
N LEU A 21 3.62 1.91 -7.21
CA LEU A 21 2.46 2.71 -7.63
C LEU A 21 1.46 2.93 -6.48
N ASN A 22 1.93 3.58 -5.42
CA ASN A 22 1.20 3.82 -4.20
C ASN A 22 0.28 5.04 -4.33
N ALA A 23 -0.79 5.07 -3.54
CA ALA A 23 -1.75 6.19 -3.55
C ALA A 23 -2.33 6.46 -2.15
N ILE A 24 -2.97 7.62 -1.99
CA ILE A 24 -3.81 7.94 -0.83
C ILE A 24 -5.25 8.06 -1.33
N ASN A 25 -6.18 7.31 -0.76
CA ASN A 25 -7.58 7.44 -1.13
C ASN A 25 -8.21 8.69 -0.49
N LYS A 26 -8.94 9.47 -1.28
CA LYS A 26 -9.66 10.66 -0.80
C LYS A 26 -11.14 10.44 -0.54
N VAL A 27 -11.63 9.26 -0.92
CA VAL A 27 -12.98 8.76 -0.65
C VAL A 27 -12.89 7.34 -0.10
N GLU A 28 -13.91 6.91 0.62
CA GLU A 28 -14.06 5.52 1.02
C GLU A 28 -14.07 4.61 -0.23
N CYS A 29 -13.33 3.51 -0.18
CA CYS A 29 -13.23 2.60 -1.32
C CYS A 29 -13.04 1.14 -0.87
N ALA A 30 -13.09 0.24 -1.83
CA ALA A 30 -12.66 -1.13 -1.67
C ALA A 30 -11.51 -1.38 -2.66
N THR A 31 -10.53 -2.19 -2.26
CA THR A 31 -9.44 -2.62 -3.14
C THR A 31 -9.54 -4.12 -3.42
N ASN A 32 -8.86 -4.56 -4.48
CA ASN A 32 -8.66 -5.98 -4.73
C ASN A 32 -7.68 -6.59 -3.70
N GLN A 33 -7.53 -7.91 -3.75
CA GLN A 33 -6.65 -8.67 -2.84
C GLN A 33 -5.15 -8.38 -3.05
N GLN A 34 -4.79 -7.73 -4.15
CA GLN A 34 -3.40 -7.46 -4.53
C GLN A 34 -2.89 -6.11 -4.00
N ILE A 35 -3.78 -5.25 -3.50
CA ILE A 35 -3.47 -3.94 -2.95
C ILE A 35 -3.60 -4.00 -1.43
N ASN A 36 -2.52 -3.64 -0.74
CA ASN A 36 -2.50 -3.50 0.70
C ASN A 36 -2.95 -2.08 1.09
N ALA A 37 -3.69 -1.96 2.18
CA ALA A 37 -4.09 -0.67 2.74
C ALA A 37 -3.54 -0.51 4.16
N ILE A 38 -2.93 0.65 4.42
CA ILE A 38 -2.50 1.08 5.74
C ILE A 38 -3.50 2.12 6.22
N ILE A 39 -4.31 1.72 7.19
CA ILE A 39 -5.30 2.59 7.84
C ILE A 39 -4.61 3.23 9.04
N CYS A 40 -4.38 4.54 8.95
CA CYS A 40 -3.78 5.31 10.04
C CYS A 40 -4.85 5.55 11.11
N LYS A 41 -4.56 5.20 12.37
CA LYS A 41 -5.42 5.57 13.50
C LYS A 41 -5.02 6.96 13.97
N ASP A 42 -6.01 7.83 14.21
CA ASP A 42 -5.93 9.30 14.37
C ASP A 42 -5.05 9.88 15.50
N LYS A 43 -4.06 9.15 16.02
CA LYS A 43 -3.20 9.63 17.12
C LYS A 43 -1.71 9.30 16.97
N ILE A 44 -1.30 8.64 15.88
CA ILE A 44 0.06 8.03 15.81
C ILE A 44 0.88 8.53 14.61
N ALA A 45 0.28 8.75 13.43
CA ALA A 45 1.01 9.23 12.26
C ALA A 45 0.07 9.85 11.21
N TYR A 46 0.52 10.94 10.56
CA TYR A 46 -0.15 11.50 9.40
C TYR A 46 0.04 10.57 8.19
N TYR A 47 -1.05 10.25 7.49
CA TYR A 47 -1.05 9.34 6.35
C TYR A 47 -0.16 9.85 5.20
N GLU A 48 0.00 11.17 5.03
CA GLU A 48 0.95 11.74 4.06
C GLU A 48 2.39 11.41 4.40
N PHE A 49 2.77 11.48 5.69
CA PHE A 49 4.11 11.12 6.12
C PHE A 49 4.41 9.66 5.82
N ILE A 50 3.47 8.75 6.14
CA ILE A 50 3.61 7.33 5.84
C ILE A 50 3.73 7.09 4.33
N TYR A 51 2.91 7.78 3.52
CA TYR A 51 3.01 7.71 2.07
C TYR A 51 4.41 8.07 1.57
N TYR A 52 4.96 9.21 2.00
CA TYR A 52 6.31 9.62 1.59
C TYR A 52 7.40 8.67 2.09
N CYS A 53 7.26 8.08 3.30
CA CYS A 53 8.17 7.04 3.76
C CYS A 53 8.17 5.79 2.87
N ILE A 54 7.00 5.39 2.36
CA ILE A 54 6.86 4.23 1.48
C ILE A 54 7.41 4.53 0.10
N VAL A 55 7.12 5.71 -0.45
CA VAL A 55 7.71 6.18 -1.73
C VAL A 55 9.25 6.21 -1.62
N ASN A 56 9.80 6.77 -0.55
CA ASN A 56 11.24 6.77 -0.32
C ASN A 56 11.83 5.35 -0.15
N SER A 57 11.01 4.38 0.27
CA SER A 57 11.40 2.98 0.42
C SER A 57 11.17 2.14 -0.85
N GLU A 58 10.76 2.72 -1.97
CA GLU A 58 10.37 2.00 -3.18
C GLU A 58 11.48 1.08 -3.70
N ASN A 59 12.72 1.56 -3.76
CA ASN A 59 13.86 0.74 -4.18
C ASN A 59 14.07 -0.46 -3.24
N ARG A 60 13.87 -0.27 -1.93
CA ARG A 60 13.93 -1.36 -0.96
C ARG A 60 12.81 -2.36 -1.18
N LEU A 61 11.58 -1.89 -1.47
CA LEU A 61 10.43 -2.75 -1.76
C LEU A 61 10.69 -3.58 -3.03
N LYS A 62 11.19 -2.97 -4.09
CA LYS A 62 11.56 -3.68 -5.33
C LYS A 62 12.64 -4.74 -5.10
N ASN A 63 13.65 -4.44 -4.29
CA ASN A 63 14.70 -5.41 -3.94
C ASN A 63 14.20 -6.56 -3.05
N LEU A 64 13.16 -6.33 -2.24
CA LEU A 64 12.52 -7.38 -1.43
C LEU A 64 11.58 -8.26 -2.25
N ALA A 65 11.13 -7.79 -3.41
CA ALA A 65 10.33 -8.58 -4.30
C ALA A 65 11.19 -9.66 -4.95
N GLY A 66 10.74 -10.91 -4.90
CA GLY A 66 11.46 -12.01 -5.53
C GLY A 66 11.70 -11.76 -7.02
N HIS A 67 12.82 -12.27 -7.55
CA HIS A 67 13.17 -12.24 -8.99
C HIS A 67 12.28 -13.19 -9.83
N THR A 68 10.99 -13.26 -9.53
CA THR A 68 10.01 -14.07 -10.25
C THR A 68 9.39 -13.29 -11.41
N ALA A 69 8.82 -13.99 -12.39
CA ALA A 69 8.17 -13.37 -13.56
C ALA A 69 7.09 -12.33 -13.19
N VAL A 70 6.48 -12.48 -12.01
CA VAL A 70 5.68 -11.44 -11.35
C VAL A 70 6.33 -11.16 -9.98
N PRO A 71 6.86 -9.95 -9.74
CA PRO A 71 7.46 -9.60 -8.45
C PRO A 71 6.35 -9.40 -7.39
N ILE A 72 6.52 -10.01 -6.21
CA ILE A 72 5.54 -10.04 -5.11
C ILE A 72 6.23 -9.77 -3.76
N ILE A 73 5.62 -8.93 -2.92
CA ILE A 73 6.04 -8.69 -1.53
C ILE A 73 4.94 -9.19 -0.58
N ASN A 74 5.30 -10.10 0.34
CA ASN A 74 4.38 -10.61 1.37
C ASN A 74 4.37 -9.73 2.62
N LYS A 75 3.18 -9.51 3.17
CA LYS A 75 2.98 -8.87 4.47
C LYS A 75 3.24 -9.91 5.58
N LYS A 76 4.32 -9.75 6.34
CA LYS A 76 4.55 -10.50 7.60
C LYS A 76 3.99 -9.73 8.79
#